data_AF-A0A453JQR3-F1
#
_entry.id   AF-A0A453JQR3-F1
#
_cell.length_a   1.000
_cell.length_b   1.000
_cell.length_c   1.000
_cell.angle_alpha   90.00
_cell.angle_beta   90.00
_cell.angle_gamma   90.00
#
_symmetry.space_group_name_H-M   'P 1'
#
loop_
_entity.id
_entity.type
_entity.pdbx_description
1 polymer ?
#
loop_
_entity_poly.entity_id
_entity_poly.type
_entity_poly.pdbx_seq_one_letter_code
_entity_poly.pdbx_strand_id
1 'polypeptide(L)'
;MAAAASAKQVTRRNFPEALRELAAHVKECDYVAIAAVKTGAPTGWRRALPVDTVETAYLKAKFASESFQPLHIAVCPFRLGSASGSDVVAYP
;
A
#
# COMPACT_ATOMS: atom_id res chain seq x y z
N MET A 1 -1.38 24.61 0.77
CA MET A 1 -0.11 24.34 0.06
C MET A 1 0.31 22.93 0.46
N ALA A 2 -0.06 21.91 -0.31
CA ALA A 2 0.28 20.53 0.02
C ALA A 2 1.80 20.38 -0.10
N ALA A 3 2.49 20.19 1.03
CA ALA A 3 3.90 19.88 1.01
C ALA A 3 4.07 18.59 0.21
N ALA A 4 4.89 18.63 -0.84
CA ALA A 4 5.35 17.43 -1.51
C ALA A 4 6.26 16.69 -0.52
N ALA A 5 5.66 15.94 0.39
CA ALA A 5 6.38 15.08 1.33
C ALA A 5 7.07 13.99 0.50
N SER A 6 8.40 14.02 0.48
CA SER A 6 9.19 12.97 -0.12
C SER A 6 9.00 11.70 0.71
N ALA A 7 8.42 10.66 0.10
CA ALA A 7 8.18 9.38 0.76
C ALA A 7 9.49 8.81 1.32
N LYS A 8 9.47 8.33 2.57
CA LYS A 8 10.69 7.81 3.22
C LYS A 8 11.11 6.50 2.55
N GLN A 9 12.27 6.51 1.88
CA GLN A 9 12.82 5.28 1.31
C GLN A 9 13.37 4.36 2.42
N VAL A 10 12.65 3.27 2.69
CA VAL A 10 13.06 2.26 3.66
C VAL A 10 13.90 1.18 2.96
N THR A 11 15.08 0.91 3.50
CA THR A 11 16.01 -0.13 3.10
C THR A 11 16.31 -1.02 4.31
N ARG A 12 17.03 -2.13 4.10
CA ARG A 12 17.40 -3.04 5.20
C ARG A 12 18.14 -2.34 6.35
N ARG A 13 18.86 -1.24 6.08
CA ARG A 13 19.69 -0.54 7.07
C ARG A 13 18.87 0.31 8.03
N ASN A 14 17.84 1.00 7.54
CA ASN A 14 17.00 1.91 8.33
C ASN A 14 15.65 1.29 8.71
N PHE A 15 15.41 0.01 8.37
CA PHE A 15 14.14 -0.67 8.61
C PHE A 15 13.68 -0.64 10.08
N PRO A 16 14.53 -0.94 11.09
CA PRO A 16 14.08 -0.95 12.48
C PRO A 16 13.61 0.42 12.98
N GLU A 17 14.28 1.49 12.56
CA GLU A 17 13.97 2.87 12.92
C GLU A 17 12.69 3.34 12.21
N ALA A 18 12.63 3.14 10.89
CA ALA A 18 11.46 3.46 10.09
C ALA A 18 10.19 2.73 10.56
N LEU A 19 10.32 1.48 11.01
CA LEU A 19 9.20 0.71 11.54
C LEU A 19 8.67 1.29 12.87
N ARG A 20 9.55 1.80 13.74
CA ARG A 20 9.13 2.45 14.99
C ARG A 20 8.40 3.75 14.73
N GLU A 21 8.91 4.57 13.81
CA GLU A 21 8.25 5.81 13.37
C GLU A 21 6.89 5.52 12.72
N LEU A 22 6.85 4.54 11.81
CA LEU A 22 5.60 4.10 11.17
C LEU A 22 4.59 3.64 12.22
N ALA A 23 5.02 2.84 13.21
CA ALA A 23 4.14 2.38 14.27
C ALA A 23 3.57 3.53 15.13
N ALA A 24 4.33 4.62 15.33
CA ALA A 24 3.83 5.82 15.99
C ALA A 24 2.76 6.51 15.12
N HIS A 25 3.04 6.71 13.82
CA HIS A 25 2.08 7.31 12.89
C HIS A 25 0.81 6.47 12.73
N VAL A 26 0.92 5.14 12.70
CA VAL A 26 -0.22 4.21 12.59
C VAL A 26 -1.12 4.26 13.83
N LYS A 27 -0.57 4.50 15.03
CA LYS A 27 -1.39 4.62 16.25
C LYS A 27 -2.25 5.88 16.28
N GLU A 28 -1.83 6.91 15.58
CA GLU A 28 -2.45 8.23 15.59
C GLU A 28 -3.16 8.57 14.27
N CYS A 29 -3.17 7.67 13.29
CA CYS A 29 -3.84 7.89 12.00
C CYS A 29 -5.28 7.39 12.02
N ASP A 30 -6.11 7.93 11.13
CA ASP A 30 -7.48 7.49 10.93
C ASP A 30 -7.58 6.43 9.83
N TYR A 31 -6.72 6.54 8.81
CA TYR A 31 -6.69 5.63 7.66
C TYR A 31 -5.25 5.28 7.29
N VAL A 32 -5.05 4.10 6.68
CA VAL A 32 -3.76 3.69 6.14
C VAL A 32 -3.95 3.21 4.71
N ALA A 33 -3.26 3.82 3.75
CA ALA A 33 -3.16 3.27 2.40
C ALA A 33 -1.93 2.36 2.32
N ILE A 34 -2.12 1.19 1.71
CA ILE A 34 -1.04 0.24 1.45
C ILE A 34 -1.06 -0.09 -0.03
N ALA A 35 0.11 -0.02 -0.66
CA ALA A 35 0.32 -0.47 -2.02
C ALA A 35 1.49 -1.44 -2.06
N ALA A 36 1.35 -2.51 -2.82
CA ALA A 36 2.41 -3.49 -3.01
C ALA A 36 2.76 -3.61 -4.49
N VAL A 37 4.05 -3.44 -4.79
CA VAL A 37 4.61 -3.72 -6.12
C VAL A 37 5.13 -5.15 -6.10
N LYS A 38 4.64 -5.97 -7.01
CA LYS A 38 5.06 -7.36 -7.18
C LYS A 38 6.18 -7.47 -8.22
N THR A 39 6.93 -8.57 -8.17
CA THR A 39 7.98 -8.87 -9.17
C THR A 39 7.45 -9.03 -10.60
N GLY A 40 6.15 -9.27 -10.76
CA GLY A 40 5.49 -9.37 -12.05
C GLY A 40 3.97 -9.40 -11.94
N ALA A 41 3.31 -9.65 -13.06
CA ALA A 41 1.87 -9.74 -13.16
C ALA A 41 1.44 -10.86 -14.13
N PRO A 42 0.30 -11.53 -13.88
CA PRO A 42 -0.25 -12.50 -14.83
C PRO A 42 -0.69 -11.79 -16.12
N THR A 43 -0.50 -12.45 -17.26
CA THR A 43 -0.84 -11.91 -18.59
C THR A 43 -1.92 -12.76 -19.28
N GLY A 44 -2.55 -12.19 -20.31
CA GLY A 44 -3.58 -12.86 -21.10
C GLY A 44 -4.79 -13.29 -20.25
N TRP A 45 -5.22 -14.54 -20.43
CA TRP A 45 -6.38 -15.12 -19.74
C TRP A 45 -6.10 -15.45 -18.26
N ARG A 46 -4.84 -15.46 -17.83
CA ARG A 46 -4.44 -15.75 -16.44
C ARG A 46 -4.65 -14.57 -15.49
N ARG A 47 -4.91 -13.36 -16.00
CA ARG A 47 -5.31 -12.20 -15.19
C ARG A 47 -6.83 -12.21 -14.98
N ALA A 48 -7.29 -11.59 -13.90
CA ALA A 48 -8.72 -11.37 -13.72
C ALA A 48 -9.28 -10.49 -14.84
N LEU A 49 -10.36 -10.95 -15.48
CA LEU A 49 -11.06 -10.27 -16.57
C LEU A 49 -12.49 -9.94 -16.12
N PRO A 50 -13.13 -8.91 -16.72
CA PRO A 50 -14.51 -8.53 -16.36
C PRO A 50 -15.56 -9.62 -16.60
N VAL A 51 -15.24 -10.62 -17.44
CA VAL A 51 -16.12 -11.76 -17.75
C VAL A 51 -16.02 -12.88 -16.71
N ASP A 52 -15.02 -12.84 -15.82
CA ASP A 52 -14.81 -13.88 -14.82
C ASP A 52 -15.90 -13.83 -13.74
N THR A 53 -16.31 -15.01 -13.25
CA THR A 53 -17.09 -15.09 -12.01
C THR A 53 -16.22 -14.67 -10.82
N VAL A 54 -16.85 -14.37 -9.68
CA VAL A 54 -16.12 -13.99 -8.46
C VAL A 54 -15.14 -15.10 -8.01
N GLU A 55 -15.52 -16.36 -8.17
CA GLU A 55 -14.68 -17.53 -7.87
C GLU A 55 -13.50 -17.61 -8.84
N THR A 56 -13.74 -17.42 -10.14
CA THR A 56 -12.69 -17.47 -11.16
C THR A 56 -11.69 -16.33 -10.98
N ALA A 57 -12.18 -15.13 -10.70
CA ALA A 57 -11.33 -13.97 -10.40
C ALA A 57 -10.47 -14.22 -9.15
N TYR A 58 -11.04 -14.81 -8.10
CA TYR A 58 -10.30 -15.19 -6.90
C TYR A 58 -9.20 -16.21 -7.19
N LEU A 59 -9.51 -17.29 -7.93
CA LEU A 59 -8.52 -18.32 -8.27
C LEU A 59 -7.36 -17.76 -9.11
N LYS A 60 -7.66 -16.85 -10.04
CA LYS A 60 -6.63 -16.15 -10.83
C LYS A 60 -5.79 -15.20 -9.96
N ALA A 61 -6.42 -14.49 -9.02
CA ALA A 61 -5.70 -13.64 -8.07
C ALA A 61 -4.79 -14.46 -7.14
N LYS A 62 -5.27 -15.60 -6.64
CA LYS A 62 -4.49 -16.55 -5.85
C LYS A 62 -3.28 -17.08 -6.63
N PHE A 63 -3.51 -17.54 -7.86
CA PHE A 63 -2.44 -17.99 -8.75
C PHE A 63 -1.37 -16.89 -8.95
N ALA A 64 -1.81 -15.64 -9.16
CA ALA A 64 -0.90 -14.51 -9.26
C ALA A 64 -0.13 -14.24 -7.96
N SER A 65 -0.76 -14.36 -6.79
CA SER A 65 -0.07 -14.17 -5.51
C SER A 65 0.96 -15.26 -5.20
N GLU A 66 0.71 -16.48 -5.65
CA GLU A 66 1.64 -17.61 -5.46
C GLU A 66 2.80 -17.58 -6.47
N SER A 67 2.58 -16.97 -7.64
CA SER A 67 3.59 -16.88 -8.71
C SER A 67 4.51 -15.66 -8.60
N PHE A 68 4.04 -14.54 -8.04
CA PHE A 68 4.78 -13.28 -8.00
C PHE A 68 4.96 -12.78 -6.57
N GLN A 69 6.20 -12.60 -6.15
CA GLN A 69 6.54 -12.14 -4.81
C GLN A 69 6.35 -10.61 -4.67
N PRO A 70 5.94 -10.11 -3.48
CA PRO A 70 6.00 -8.68 -3.18
C PRO A 70 7.46 -8.19 -3.17
N LEU A 71 7.78 -7.20 -4.01
CA LEU A 71 9.11 -6.59 -4.10
C LEU A 71 9.22 -5.36 -3.20
N HIS A 72 8.28 -4.42 -3.33
CA HIS A 72 8.23 -3.20 -2.52
C HIS A 72 6.83 -3.01 -1.94
N ILE A 73 6.76 -2.54 -0.71
CA ILE A 73 5.51 -2.17 -0.03
C ILE A 73 5.62 -0.69 0.33
N ALA A 74 4.65 0.09 -0.14
CA ALA A 74 4.46 1.48 0.24
C ALA A 74 3.30 1.55 1.24
N VAL A 75 3.51 2.29 2.33
CA VAL A 75 2.53 2.48 3.39
C VAL A 75 2.43 3.97 3.67
N CYS A 76 1.22 4.52 3.65
CA CYS A 76 0.97 5.92 3.97
C CYS A 76 -0.19 6.02 4.96
N PRO A 77 0.09 6.28 6.26
CA PRO A 77 -0.90 6.68 7.22
C PRO A 77 -1.43 8.09 6.92
N PHE A 78 -2.74 8.28 7.04
CA PHE A 78 -3.44 9.54 6.86
C PHE A 78 -4.19 9.90 8.13
N ARG A 79 -4.13 11.18 8.50
CA ARG A 79 -4.86 11.76 9.63
C ARG A 79 -5.75 12.89 9.14
N LEU A 80 -6.99 12.93 9.59
CA LEU A 80 -7.95 13.99 9.30
C LEU A 80 -7.74 15.15 10.28
N GLY A 81 -7.65 16.38 9.74
CA GLY A 81 -7.52 17.60 10.52
C GLY A 81 -8.85 18.07 11.10
N SER A 82 -8.88 18.36 12.41
CA SER A 82 -10.11 18.72 13.14
C SER A 82 -10.57 20.18 12.98
N ALA A 83 -9.79 21.07 12.33
CA ALA A 83 -10.04 22.52 12.38
C ALA A 83 -11.00 23.05 11.30
N SER A 84 -11.16 22.35 10.18
CA SER A 84 -11.96 22.80 9.03
C SER A 84 -12.65 21.67 8.25
N GLY A 85 -12.53 20.42 8.71
CA GLY A 85 -13.26 19.26 8.18
C GLY A 85 -12.79 18.74 6.81
N SER A 86 -11.78 19.35 6.18
CA SER A 86 -11.30 18.95 4.84
C SER A 86 -9.78 18.77 4.72
N ASP A 87 -9.00 19.05 5.77
CA ASP A 87 -7.56 18.88 5.72
C ASP A 87 -7.17 17.42 6.02
N VAL A 88 -6.32 16.85 5.16
CA VAL A 88 -5.76 15.50 5.32
C VAL A 88 -4.25 15.61 5.42
N VAL A 89 -3.68 15.08 6.50
CA VAL A 89 -2.24 15.00 6.71
C VAL A 89 -1.77 13.59 6.35
N ALA A 90 -0.82 13.50 5.43
CA ALA A 90 -0.23 12.24 4.98
C ALA A 90 1.18 12.06 5.56
N TYR A 91 1.52 10.83 5.94
CA TYR A 91 2.85 10.44 6.43
C TYR A 91 3.47 9.38 5.50
N PRO A 92 3.96 9.75 4.31
CA PRO A 92 4.44 8.80 3.30
C PRO A 92 5.87 8.27 3.52
#